data_AF-A0A6J7KL75-F1
#
_entry.id   AF-A0A6J7KL75-F1
#
_cell.length_a   1.000
_cell.length_b   1.000
_cell.length_c   1.000
_cell.angle_alpha   90.00
_cell.angle_beta   90.00
_cell.angle_gamma   90.00
#
_symmetry.space_group_name_H-M   'P 1'
#
loop_
_entity.id
_entity.type
_entity.pdbx_description
1 polymer ?
#
loop_
_entity_poly.entity_id
_entity_poly.type
_entity_poly.pdbx_seq_one_letter_code
_entity_poly.pdbx_strand_id
1 'polypeptide(L)'
;MSDPGVASASGSGIFDTQLISYAMAGTFELPLHAAVSSTAAQELFLMQTDHYDRNRYYIPPLGRHRFQTLTPDAVRKHLSANPGMPPFKRSTDKLILDFNSDYPTVIEHSHAAVARAINEGQRELLEAFATAVPPKPRKVVIRRIRFLLEREVRCIPLTAPSAEFSQTLLAAFVRAHNLKKRFRNSLNDLLHLAVAERSGLIMHSRDQELVDFTNSHLGAPVVQESTGQFRVDLSSQKTSKPRRELRESSGYVNQPWSVRRGN
;
A
#
# COMPACT_ATOMS: atom_id res chain seq x y z
N MET A 1 -14.06 -44.83 3.98
CA MET A 1 -14.63 -43.55 3.51
C MET A 1 -13.76 -42.46 4.10
N SER A 2 -12.79 -42.03 3.30
CA SER A 2 -11.82 -41.01 3.68
C SER A 2 -12.16 -39.79 2.84
N ASP A 3 -12.55 -38.72 3.51
CA ASP A 3 -12.91 -37.45 2.89
C ASP A 3 -11.67 -36.92 2.14
N PRO A 4 -11.73 -36.67 0.81
CA PRO A 4 -10.62 -36.08 0.11
C PRO A 4 -10.53 -34.61 0.56
N GLY A 5 -9.54 -34.33 1.39
CA GLY A 5 -9.21 -32.99 1.85
C GLY A 5 -9.25 -32.01 0.68
N VAL A 6 -10.13 -31.02 0.83
CA VAL A 6 -10.24 -29.87 -0.05
C VAL A 6 -8.84 -29.27 -0.17
N ALA A 7 -8.20 -29.50 -1.30
CA ALA A 7 -7.00 -28.78 -1.69
C ALA A 7 -7.33 -27.30 -1.60
N SER A 8 -6.74 -26.61 -0.62
CA SER A 8 -6.90 -25.17 -0.46
C SER A 8 -6.47 -24.55 -1.78
N ALA A 9 -7.40 -23.90 -2.47
CA ALA A 9 -7.08 -23.08 -3.63
C ALA A 9 -6.12 -22.00 -3.16
N SER A 10 -4.82 -22.25 -3.35
CA SER A 10 -3.71 -21.35 -3.05
C SER A 10 -3.73 -20.21 -4.08
N GLY A 11 -4.77 -19.39 -3.99
CA GLY A 11 -4.88 -18.15 -4.74
C GLY A 11 -3.82 -17.17 -4.24
N SER A 12 -3.16 -16.49 -5.17
CA SER A 12 -2.31 -15.34 -4.86
C SER A 12 -3.11 -14.32 -4.05
N GLY A 13 -2.70 -14.07 -2.81
CA GLY A 13 -3.33 -13.13 -1.91
C GLY A 13 -2.49 -11.88 -1.70
N ILE A 14 -3.14 -10.75 -1.39
CA ILE A 14 -2.48 -9.53 -0.95
C ILE A 14 -2.66 -9.36 0.56
N PHE A 15 -1.56 -9.07 1.26
CA PHE A 15 -1.45 -9.09 2.71
C PHE A 15 -1.14 -7.70 3.25
N ASP A 16 -1.81 -7.31 4.33
CA ASP A 16 -1.51 -6.07 5.04
C ASP A 16 -0.20 -6.14 5.85
N THR A 17 0.20 -5.01 6.43
CA THR A 17 1.45 -4.90 7.19
C THR A 17 1.46 -5.72 8.48
N GLN A 18 0.30 -5.99 9.07
CA GLN A 18 0.19 -6.79 10.29
C GLN A 18 0.47 -8.26 9.99
N LEU A 19 -0.14 -8.81 8.95
CA LEU A 19 0.08 -10.20 8.54
C LEU A 19 1.53 -10.45 8.12
N ILE A 20 2.16 -9.51 7.40
CA ILE A 20 3.60 -9.60 7.12
C ILE A 20 4.43 -9.58 8.41
N SER A 21 4.06 -8.73 9.38
CA SER A 21 4.77 -8.67 10.67
C SER A 21 4.63 -9.96 11.48
N TYR A 22 3.46 -10.61 11.45
CA TYR A 22 3.26 -11.93 12.06
C TYR A 22 4.05 -13.02 11.35
N ALA A 23 4.12 -12.98 10.02
CA ALA A 23 4.94 -13.93 9.27
C ALA A 23 6.43 -13.82 9.63
N MET A 24 6.93 -12.59 9.78
CA MET A 24 8.29 -12.33 10.25
C MET A 24 8.55 -12.80 11.69
N ALA A 25 7.51 -12.83 12.53
CA ALA A 25 7.60 -13.30 13.90
C ALA A 25 7.48 -14.84 14.00
N GLY A 26 7.19 -15.54 12.91
CA GLY A 26 6.97 -16.99 12.89
C GLY A 26 5.61 -17.42 13.43
N THR A 27 4.67 -16.49 13.64
CA THR A 27 3.32 -16.78 14.15
C THR A 27 2.27 -16.92 13.04
N PHE A 28 2.70 -16.79 11.78
CA PHE A 28 1.86 -16.93 10.60
C PHE A 28 2.73 -17.45 9.45
N GLU A 29 2.23 -18.38 8.66
CA GLU A 29 2.95 -18.84 7.46
C GLU A 29 2.42 -18.09 6.24
N LEU A 30 3.31 -17.33 5.59
CA LEU A 30 2.97 -16.62 4.37
C LEU A 30 2.92 -17.60 3.20
N PRO A 31 1.80 -17.68 2.45
CA PRO A 31 1.66 -18.62 1.34
C PRO A 31 2.60 -18.27 0.18
N LEU A 32 2.80 -19.25 -0.71
CA LEU A 32 3.48 -19.03 -1.98
C LEU A 32 2.75 -17.97 -2.81
N HIS A 33 3.50 -17.16 -3.56
CA HIS A 33 2.96 -16.06 -4.39
C HIS A 33 2.19 -14.98 -3.61
N ALA A 34 2.54 -14.78 -2.33
CA ALA A 34 2.01 -13.66 -1.56
C ALA A 34 2.39 -12.31 -2.18
N ALA A 35 1.49 -11.35 -2.03
CA ALA A 35 1.68 -9.98 -2.47
C ALA A 35 1.46 -8.97 -1.35
N VAL A 36 2.02 -7.78 -1.51
CA VAL A 36 1.74 -6.59 -0.70
C VAL A 36 1.46 -5.41 -1.62
N SER A 37 0.67 -4.45 -1.16
CA SER A 37 0.60 -3.16 -1.86
C SER A 37 1.88 -2.37 -1.61
N SER A 38 2.27 -1.52 -2.55
CA SER A 38 3.37 -0.57 -2.35
C SER A 38 3.12 0.38 -1.17
N THR A 39 1.86 0.67 -0.82
CA THR A 39 1.49 1.39 0.40
C THR A 39 1.94 0.60 1.64
N ALA A 40 1.56 -0.68 1.75
CA ALA A 40 1.98 -1.56 2.84
C ALA A 40 3.51 -1.74 2.88
N ALA A 41 4.16 -1.87 1.73
CA ALA A 41 5.61 -1.93 1.65
C ALA A 41 6.29 -0.65 2.19
N GLN A 42 5.77 0.53 1.84
CA GLN A 42 6.29 1.80 2.34
C GLN A 42 6.11 1.97 3.86
N GLU A 43 4.99 1.51 4.42
CA GLU A 43 4.77 1.46 5.86
C GLU A 43 5.77 0.52 6.55
N LEU A 44 5.95 -0.69 6.02
CA LEU A 44 6.95 -1.66 6.52
C LEU A 44 8.35 -1.05 6.52
N PHE A 45 8.69 -0.29 5.49
CA PHE A 45 10.01 0.32 5.33
C PHE A 45 10.18 1.65 6.07
N LEU A 46 9.15 2.14 6.76
CA LEU A 46 9.15 3.45 7.43
C LEU A 46 9.53 4.59 6.47
N MET A 47 9.10 4.46 5.21
CA MET A 47 9.24 5.48 4.18
C MET A 47 8.32 6.66 4.45
N GLN A 48 7.09 6.39 4.85
CA GLN A 48 6.10 7.41 5.14
C GLN A 48 6.40 8.11 6.47
N THR A 49 5.93 9.36 6.59
CA THR A 49 6.04 10.16 7.80
C THR A 49 4.66 10.60 8.28
N ASP A 50 4.59 11.33 9.39
CA ASP A 50 3.34 11.94 9.86
C ASP A 50 2.91 13.13 8.97
N HIS A 51 3.73 13.52 7.99
CA HIS A 51 3.40 14.55 7.01
C HIS A 51 2.80 13.95 5.74
N TYR A 52 1.79 14.62 5.20
CA TYR A 52 1.04 14.17 4.03
C TYR A 52 1.72 14.48 2.69
N ASP A 53 2.73 15.34 2.66
CA ASP A 53 3.39 15.84 1.44
C ASP A 53 4.85 15.37 1.29
N ARG A 54 5.31 14.50 2.20
CA ARG A 54 6.70 14.03 2.22
C ARG A 54 6.90 12.68 2.87
N ASN A 55 7.85 11.96 2.28
CA ASN A 55 8.41 10.73 2.81
C ASN A 55 9.79 11.01 3.43
N ARG A 56 10.22 10.11 4.30
CA ARG A 56 11.56 10.10 4.90
C ARG A 56 12.65 9.96 3.83
N TYR A 57 12.36 9.18 2.80
CA TYR A 57 13.22 9.01 1.63
C TYR A 57 12.41 8.64 0.40
N TYR A 58 13.01 8.82 -0.78
CA TYR A 58 12.37 8.63 -2.07
C TYR A 58 13.20 7.70 -2.93
N ILE A 59 12.54 6.77 -3.60
CA ILE A 59 13.17 5.90 -4.59
C ILE A 59 12.80 6.47 -5.96
N PRO A 60 13.77 6.88 -6.80
CA PRO A 60 13.47 7.38 -8.13
C PRO A 60 12.94 6.23 -9.01
N PRO A 61 12.11 6.51 -10.04
CA PRO A 61 11.73 5.51 -11.03
C PRO A 61 13.00 4.95 -11.66
N LEU A 62 13.21 3.67 -11.40
CA LEU A 62 14.36 2.95 -11.89
C LEU A 62 14.01 2.53 -13.31
N GLY A 63 14.57 3.19 -14.33
CA GLY A 63 14.49 2.72 -15.72
C GLY A 63 15.51 1.60 -15.94
N ARG A 64 15.32 0.74 -16.96
CA ARG A 64 16.29 -0.33 -17.30
C ARG A 64 17.73 0.19 -17.43
N HIS A 65 17.91 1.41 -17.95
CA HIS A 65 19.23 2.06 -18.08
C HIS A 65 19.68 2.89 -16.86
N ARG A 66 18.76 3.31 -15.97
CA ARG A 66 19.11 4.11 -14.77
C ARG A 66 19.58 3.27 -13.59
N PHE A 67 19.30 1.96 -13.59
CA PHE A 67 19.93 1.03 -12.64
C PHE A 67 21.44 0.99 -12.77
N GLN A 68 21.99 1.23 -13.96
CA GLN A 68 23.42 1.18 -14.19
C GLN A 68 24.18 2.38 -13.59
N THR A 69 23.50 3.51 -13.36
CA THR A 69 24.16 4.72 -12.84
C THR A 69 23.94 4.94 -11.35
N LEU A 70 22.88 4.38 -10.77
CA LEU A 70 22.57 4.56 -9.35
C LEU A 70 23.15 3.40 -8.52
N THR A 71 24.37 3.56 -8.02
CA THR A 71 25.01 2.55 -7.18
C THR A 71 24.55 2.68 -5.72
N PRO A 72 24.45 1.56 -4.96
CA PRO A 72 24.15 1.60 -3.53
C PRO A 72 25.09 2.52 -2.74
N ASP A 73 26.37 2.53 -3.08
CA ASP A 73 27.36 3.39 -2.42
C ASP A 73 27.15 4.88 -2.72
N ALA A 74 26.79 5.23 -3.96
CA ALA A 74 26.44 6.62 -4.28
C ALA A 74 25.21 7.08 -3.48
N VAL A 75 24.20 6.22 -3.32
CA VAL A 75 23.01 6.51 -2.51
C VAL A 75 23.39 6.69 -1.03
N ARG A 76 24.16 5.75 -0.45
CA ARG A 76 24.62 5.85 0.95
C ARG A 76 25.44 7.10 1.19
N LYS A 77 26.39 7.41 0.30
CA LYS A 77 27.24 8.60 0.37
C LYS A 77 26.40 9.87 0.33
N HIS A 78 25.43 9.96 -0.58
CA HIS A 78 24.56 11.13 -0.68
C HIS A 78 23.71 11.32 0.57
N LEU A 79 23.05 10.26 1.05
CA LEU A 79 22.19 10.29 2.24
C LEU A 79 22.98 10.63 3.52
N SER A 80 24.21 10.14 3.62
CA SER A 80 25.08 10.43 4.76
C SER A 80 25.60 11.88 4.73
N ALA A 81 25.90 12.40 3.55
CA ALA A 81 26.37 13.78 3.38
C ALA A 81 25.26 14.83 3.54
N ASN A 82 24.00 14.45 3.32
CA ASN A 82 22.85 15.37 3.32
C ASN A 82 21.73 14.87 4.26
N PRO A 83 21.99 14.77 5.58
CA PRO A 83 21.01 14.29 6.53
C PRO A 83 19.77 15.21 6.52
N GLY A 84 18.59 14.62 6.33
CA GLY A 84 17.32 15.37 6.30
C GLY A 84 16.96 16.01 4.95
N MET A 85 17.85 15.95 3.95
CA MET A 85 17.53 16.33 2.56
C MET A 85 17.45 15.07 1.69
N PRO A 86 16.33 14.34 1.72
CA PRO A 86 16.20 13.11 0.97
C PRO A 86 16.30 13.40 -0.55
N PRO A 87 17.23 12.74 -1.25
CA PRO A 87 17.38 12.91 -2.69
C PRO A 87 16.12 12.44 -3.41
N PHE A 88 16.00 12.83 -4.67
CA PHE A 88 14.99 12.32 -5.59
C PHE A 88 13.52 12.67 -5.27
N LYS A 89 13.22 13.50 -4.24
CA LYS A 89 11.85 14.00 -4.00
C LYS A 89 11.20 14.54 -5.27
N ARG A 90 11.96 15.28 -6.07
CA ARG A 90 11.48 15.92 -7.30
C ARG A 90 11.39 14.96 -8.48
N SER A 91 12.20 13.90 -8.50
CA SER A 91 12.36 13.01 -9.65
C SER A 91 11.69 11.64 -9.49
N THR A 92 11.04 11.37 -8.35
CA THR A 92 10.28 10.14 -8.11
C THR A 92 8.88 10.20 -8.72
N ASP A 93 8.21 9.05 -8.91
CA ASP A 93 6.80 9.01 -9.28
C ASP A 93 5.92 9.58 -8.14
N LYS A 94 4.85 10.28 -8.51
CA LYS A 94 3.96 11.01 -7.59
C LYS A 94 2.49 10.84 -7.95
N LEU A 95 1.66 10.63 -6.95
CA LEU A 95 0.20 10.77 -7.01
C LEU A 95 -0.23 11.80 -5.97
N ILE A 96 -0.99 12.80 -6.40
CA ILE A 96 -1.56 13.83 -5.53
C ILE A 96 -3.04 13.50 -5.37
N LEU A 97 -3.43 13.17 -4.14
CA LEU A 97 -4.81 12.96 -3.72
C LEU A 97 -5.29 14.26 -3.09
N ASP A 98 -6.19 14.95 -3.80
CA ASP A 98 -6.81 16.17 -3.35
C ASP A 98 -8.23 15.88 -2.87
N PHE A 99 -8.52 16.26 -1.62
CA PHE A 99 -9.81 16.05 -0.96
C PHE A 99 -10.58 17.36 -0.80
N ASN A 100 -10.24 18.40 -1.58
CA ASN A 100 -10.95 19.67 -1.64
C ASN A 100 -11.27 20.29 -0.25
N SER A 101 -10.29 20.25 0.66
CA SER A 101 -10.37 20.74 2.06
C SER A 101 -11.14 19.87 3.05
N ASP A 102 -11.86 18.82 2.61
CA ASP A 102 -12.49 17.86 3.54
C ASP A 102 -11.44 17.11 4.37
N TYR A 103 -10.29 16.84 3.75
CA TYR A 103 -9.12 16.25 4.37
C TYR A 103 -7.84 16.89 3.85
N PRO A 104 -6.70 16.74 4.57
CA PRO A 104 -5.41 17.20 4.07
C PRO A 104 -5.06 16.56 2.73
N THR A 105 -4.59 17.36 1.77
CA THR A 105 -4.03 16.85 0.51
C THR A 105 -2.86 15.91 0.80
N VAL A 106 -2.85 14.75 0.15
CA VAL A 106 -1.83 13.73 0.31
C VAL A 106 -1.03 13.58 -0.97
N ILE A 107 0.30 13.56 -0.87
CA ILE A 107 1.21 13.28 -1.98
C ILE A 107 1.89 11.94 -1.72
N GLU A 108 1.43 10.94 -2.45
CA GLU A 108 2.04 9.61 -2.48
C GLU A 108 3.23 9.59 -3.43
N HIS A 109 4.36 9.11 -2.95
CA HIS A 109 5.63 9.11 -3.69
C HIS A 109 6.18 7.71 -3.87
N SER A 110 6.95 7.47 -4.93
CA SER A 110 7.78 6.27 -5.10
C SER A 110 7.02 4.94 -5.16
N HIS A 111 5.72 4.91 -5.39
CA HIS A 111 4.95 3.65 -5.38
C HIS A 111 5.34 2.72 -6.52
N ALA A 112 5.48 3.25 -7.73
CA ALA A 112 5.94 2.48 -8.88
C ALA A 112 7.41 2.07 -8.72
N ALA A 113 8.26 2.99 -8.24
CA ALA A 113 9.68 2.73 -8.01
C ALA A 113 9.93 1.65 -6.93
N VAL A 114 9.23 1.73 -5.79
CA VAL A 114 9.30 0.74 -4.70
C VAL A 114 8.84 -0.62 -5.17
N ALA A 115 7.69 -0.68 -5.85
CA ALA A 115 7.16 -1.95 -6.36
C ALA A 115 8.14 -2.62 -7.32
N ARG A 116 8.72 -1.83 -8.23
CA ARG A 116 9.74 -2.31 -9.16
C ARG A 116 10.99 -2.82 -8.43
N ALA A 117 11.53 -2.04 -7.49
CA ALA A 117 12.73 -2.42 -6.75
C ALA A 117 12.56 -3.74 -5.97
N ILE A 118 11.38 -3.96 -5.37
CA ILE A 118 11.07 -5.23 -4.69
C ILE A 118 10.96 -6.37 -5.71
N ASN A 119 10.15 -6.19 -6.76
CA ASN A 119 9.88 -7.24 -7.74
C ASN A 119 11.12 -7.64 -8.56
N GLU A 120 12.08 -6.73 -8.73
CA GLU A 120 13.36 -6.97 -9.42
C GLU A 120 14.48 -7.38 -8.46
N GLY A 121 14.19 -7.67 -7.18
CA GLY A 121 15.18 -8.21 -6.24
C GLY A 121 16.29 -7.24 -5.84
N GLN A 122 16.04 -5.93 -5.87
CA GLN A 122 17.07 -4.88 -5.74
C GLN A 122 17.49 -4.62 -4.27
N ARG A 123 17.95 -5.68 -3.60
CA ARG A 123 18.28 -5.70 -2.16
C ARG A 123 19.21 -4.58 -1.75
N GLU A 124 20.38 -4.49 -2.38
CA GLU A 124 21.41 -3.54 -1.96
C GLU A 124 20.96 -2.09 -2.09
N LEU A 125 20.18 -1.80 -3.13
CA LEU A 125 19.64 -0.47 -3.38
C LEU A 125 18.57 -0.11 -2.36
N LEU A 126 17.63 -1.02 -2.08
CA LEU A 126 16.62 -0.85 -1.03
C LEU A 126 17.27 -0.62 0.34
N GLU A 127 18.27 -1.44 0.69
CA GLU A 127 19.03 -1.29 1.94
C GLU A 127 19.82 0.03 1.99
N ALA A 128 20.35 0.51 0.86
CA ALA A 128 21.01 1.81 0.77
C ALA A 128 20.03 2.96 1.04
N PHE A 129 18.83 2.94 0.44
CA PHE A 129 17.80 3.94 0.72
C PHE A 129 17.32 3.91 2.18
N ALA A 130 17.21 2.73 2.78
CA ALA A 130 16.86 2.56 4.18
C ALA A 130 17.86 3.22 5.15
N THR A 131 19.06 3.63 4.69
CA THR A 131 19.98 4.41 5.54
C THR A 131 19.44 5.79 5.92
N ALA A 132 18.43 6.32 5.22
CA ALA A 132 17.70 7.52 5.65
C ALA A 132 16.85 7.30 6.91
N VAL A 133 16.58 6.03 7.28
CA VAL A 133 15.90 5.67 8.53
C VAL A 133 16.85 5.86 9.71
N PRO A 134 16.39 6.44 10.85
CA PRO A 134 17.21 6.59 12.04
C PRO A 134 17.82 5.24 12.49
N PRO A 135 19.03 5.24 13.08
CA PRO A 135 19.76 4.00 13.35
C PRO A 135 18.99 2.93 14.13
N LYS A 136 18.18 3.35 15.13
CA LYS A 136 17.39 2.43 15.98
C LYS A 136 16.38 1.61 15.18
N PRO A 137 15.42 2.20 14.42
CA PRO A 137 14.51 1.43 13.58
C PRO A 137 15.11 0.85 12.30
N ARG A 138 16.28 1.34 11.82
CA ARG A 138 16.88 0.90 10.56
C ARG A 138 17.11 -0.61 10.48
N LYS A 139 17.57 -1.24 11.57
CA LYS A 139 17.80 -2.70 11.62
C LYS A 139 16.51 -3.48 11.32
N VAL A 140 15.38 -3.01 11.83
CA VAL A 140 14.06 -3.62 11.60
C VAL A 140 13.63 -3.45 10.14
N VAL A 141 13.85 -2.27 9.56
CA VAL A 141 13.55 -2.00 8.14
C VAL A 141 14.39 -2.89 7.21
N ILE A 142 15.70 -3.02 7.46
CA ILE A 142 16.56 -3.92 6.70
C ILE A 142 16.05 -5.36 6.79
N ARG A 143 15.69 -5.84 7.99
CA ARG A 143 15.11 -7.18 8.17
C ARG A 143 13.81 -7.36 7.38
N ARG A 144 12.95 -6.34 7.33
CA ARG A 144 11.69 -6.36 6.55
C ARG A 144 11.95 -6.43 5.05
N ILE A 145 12.88 -5.63 4.53
CA ILE A 145 13.30 -5.67 3.12
C ILE A 145 13.75 -7.08 2.76
N ARG A 146 14.68 -7.62 3.55
CA ARG A 146 15.24 -8.96 3.33
C ARG A 146 14.16 -10.03 3.33
N PHE A 147 13.27 -10.00 4.33
CA PHE A 147 12.16 -10.94 4.43
C PHE A 147 11.26 -10.93 3.18
N LEU A 148 10.85 -9.74 2.71
CA LEU A 148 10.01 -9.65 1.50
C LEU A 148 10.71 -10.23 0.27
N LEU A 149 12.01 -9.97 0.10
CA LEU A 149 12.78 -10.47 -1.04
C LEU A 149 13.06 -11.97 -0.94
N GLU A 150 13.44 -12.47 0.23
CA GLU A 150 13.74 -13.89 0.48
C GLU A 150 12.49 -14.77 0.37
N ARG A 151 11.30 -14.20 0.65
CA ARG A 151 10.00 -14.87 0.46
C ARG A 151 9.36 -14.59 -0.90
N GLU A 152 10.08 -13.92 -1.81
CA GLU A 152 9.60 -13.55 -3.15
C GLU A 152 8.23 -12.86 -3.13
N VAL A 153 7.98 -12.03 -2.12
CA VAL A 153 6.71 -11.33 -1.95
C VAL A 153 6.59 -10.28 -3.05
N ARG A 154 5.56 -10.43 -3.89
CA ARG A 154 5.29 -9.48 -4.97
C ARG A 154 4.79 -8.15 -4.40
N CYS A 155 5.28 -7.05 -4.90
CA CYS A 155 4.78 -5.72 -4.58
C CYS A 155 3.92 -5.17 -5.73
N ILE A 156 2.69 -4.79 -5.41
CA ILE A 156 1.73 -4.21 -6.37
C ILE A 156 1.75 -2.68 -6.24
N PRO A 157 2.08 -1.93 -7.31
CA PRO A 157 2.16 -0.47 -7.22
C PRO A 157 0.78 0.15 -7.01
N LEU A 158 0.72 1.21 -6.21
CA LEU A 158 -0.43 2.10 -6.18
C LEU A 158 -0.46 2.85 -7.51
N THR A 159 -1.61 2.79 -8.18
CA THR A 159 -1.84 3.44 -9.47
C THR A 159 -2.84 4.58 -9.32
N ALA A 160 -2.93 5.48 -10.29
CA ALA A 160 -3.97 6.52 -10.28
C ALA A 160 -5.40 5.92 -10.22
N PRO A 161 -5.77 4.90 -11.00
CA PRO A 161 -7.09 4.26 -10.87
C PRO A 161 -7.37 3.63 -9.50
N SER A 162 -6.34 3.07 -8.83
CA SER A 162 -6.48 2.56 -7.45
C SER A 162 -6.63 3.71 -6.45
N ALA A 163 -5.89 4.80 -6.60
CA ALA A 163 -6.00 5.97 -5.75
C ALA A 163 -7.37 6.67 -5.91
N GLU A 164 -7.87 6.81 -7.13
CA GLU A 164 -9.22 7.33 -7.42
C GLU A 164 -10.29 6.46 -6.76
N PHE A 165 -10.14 5.13 -6.88
CA PHE A 165 -11.07 4.22 -6.22
C PHE A 165 -10.99 4.32 -4.69
N SER A 166 -9.80 4.50 -4.12
CA SER A 166 -9.64 4.71 -2.68
C SER A 166 -10.33 5.98 -2.16
N GLN A 167 -10.44 7.02 -2.99
CA GLN A 167 -11.21 8.23 -2.67
C GLN A 167 -12.71 7.91 -2.58
N THR A 168 -13.25 7.13 -3.51
CA THR A 168 -14.64 6.64 -3.42
C THR A 168 -14.85 5.79 -2.17
N LEU A 169 -13.91 4.90 -1.86
CA LEU A 169 -13.96 4.07 -0.65
C LEU A 169 -13.93 4.94 0.62
N LEU A 170 -13.08 5.96 0.68
CA LEU A 170 -12.99 6.88 1.81
C LEU A 170 -14.31 7.65 2.01
N ALA A 171 -14.89 8.18 0.93
CA ALA A 171 -16.16 8.90 1.00
C ALA A 171 -17.31 8.01 1.52
N ALA A 172 -17.29 6.71 1.20
CA ALA A 172 -18.22 5.74 1.74
C ALA A 172 -17.90 5.34 3.18
N PHE A 173 -16.62 5.12 3.49
CA PHE A 173 -16.14 4.69 4.80
C PHE A 173 -16.56 5.68 5.88
N VAL A 174 -16.34 6.98 5.67
CA VAL A 174 -16.64 8.02 6.68
C VAL A 174 -18.14 8.25 6.92
N ARG A 175 -19.03 7.66 6.09
CA ARG A 175 -20.48 7.67 6.33
C ARG A 175 -20.93 6.57 7.28
N ALA A 176 -20.13 5.52 7.45
CA ALA A 176 -20.51 4.32 8.22
C ALA A 176 -19.52 4.02 9.37
N HIS A 177 -18.30 4.52 9.29
CA HIS A 177 -17.20 4.21 10.20
C HIS A 177 -16.45 5.50 10.59
N ASN A 178 -15.76 5.43 11.73
CA ASN A 178 -14.91 6.52 12.18
C ASN A 178 -13.50 6.35 11.61
N LEU A 179 -12.87 7.46 11.24
CA LEU A 179 -11.44 7.42 10.90
C LEU A 179 -10.61 7.04 12.13
N LYS A 180 -9.55 6.28 11.91
CA LYS A 180 -8.52 6.04 12.91
C LYS A 180 -7.95 7.39 13.37
N LYS A 181 -7.44 7.42 14.61
CA LYS A 181 -6.85 8.63 15.22
C LYS A 181 -5.89 9.40 14.29
N ARG A 182 -5.16 8.67 13.44
CA ARG A 182 -4.35 9.23 12.37
C ARG A 182 -5.05 8.95 11.04
N PHE A 183 -5.47 10.02 10.35
CA PHE A 183 -6.08 9.95 9.01
C PHE A 183 -5.27 9.08 8.04
N ARG A 184 -3.93 9.22 8.07
CA ARG A 184 -3.01 8.42 7.25
C ARG A 184 -3.22 6.91 7.38
N ASN A 185 -3.54 6.42 8.57
CA ASN A 185 -3.72 4.98 8.78
C ASN A 185 -4.97 4.49 8.04
N SER A 186 -6.11 5.14 8.24
CA SER A 186 -7.34 4.80 7.49
C SER A 186 -7.15 4.95 5.99
N LEU A 187 -6.47 6.01 5.54
CA LEU A 187 -6.18 6.18 4.11
C LEU A 187 -5.31 5.04 3.57
N ASN A 188 -4.28 4.61 4.29
CA ASN A 188 -3.41 3.52 3.88
C ASN A 188 -4.16 2.17 3.79
N ASP A 189 -5.06 1.90 4.74
CA ASP A 189 -5.93 0.71 4.70
C ASP A 189 -6.82 0.72 3.44
N LEU A 190 -7.43 1.86 3.13
CA LEU A 190 -8.29 2.02 1.95
C LEU A 190 -7.50 2.01 0.64
N LEU A 191 -6.28 2.53 0.62
CA LEU A 191 -5.36 2.40 -0.53
C LEU A 191 -4.95 0.95 -0.74
N HIS A 192 -4.70 0.20 0.33
CA HIS A 192 -4.41 -1.23 0.25
C HIS A 192 -5.60 -2.02 -0.31
N LEU A 193 -6.80 -1.78 0.23
CA LEU A 193 -8.05 -2.37 -0.27
C LEU A 193 -8.29 -2.04 -1.75
N ALA A 194 -8.08 -0.78 -2.15
CA ALA A 194 -8.25 -0.36 -3.54
C ALA A 194 -7.23 -1.04 -4.48
N VAL A 195 -5.99 -1.25 -4.03
CA VAL A 195 -4.99 -2.01 -4.80
C VAL A 195 -5.39 -3.48 -4.91
N ALA A 196 -5.92 -4.08 -3.83
CA ALA A 196 -6.41 -5.45 -3.82
C ALA A 196 -7.53 -5.66 -4.84
N GLU A 197 -8.56 -4.80 -4.80
CA GLU A 197 -9.72 -4.85 -5.70
C GLU A 197 -9.28 -4.68 -7.15
N ARG A 198 -8.52 -3.64 -7.46
CA ARG A 198 -8.08 -3.34 -8.84
C ARG A 198 -7.17 -4.40 -9.43
N SER A 199 -6.52 -5.19 -8.58
CA SER A 199 -5.64 -6.28 -9.00
C SER A 199 -6.36 -7.64 -9.08
N GLY A 200 -7.64 -7.70 -8.68
CA GLY A 200 -8.39 -8.94 -8.58
C GLY A 200 -7.78 -9.94 -7.57
N LEU A 201 -7.05 -9.45 -6.58
CA LEU A 201 -6.39 -10.28 -5.57
C LEU A 201 -7.28 -10.46 -4.36
N ILE A 202 -7.20 -11.65 -3.75
CA ILE A 202 -7.84 -11.91 -2.46
C ILE A 202 -7.13 -11.10 -1.39
N MET A 203 -7.88 -10.27 -0.66
CA MET A 203 -7.32 -9.50 0.44
C MET A 203 -7.31 -10.35 1.72
N HIS A 204 -6.18 -10.36 2.40
CA HIS A 204 -6.04 -10.95 3.73
C HIS A 204 -5.77 -9.85 4.75
N SER A 205 -6.58 -9.80 5.81
CA SER A 205 -6.40 -8.82 6.89
C SER A 205 -6.87 -9.38 8.25
N ARG A 206 -6.37 -8.79 9.34
CA ARG A 206 -6.93 -8.97 10.69
C ARG A 206 -7.73 -7.76 11.18
N ASP A 207 -7.85 -6.72 10.35
CA ASP A 207 -8.61 -5.54 10.68
C ASP A 207 -10.12 -5.80 10.47
N GLN A 208 -10.82 -6.08 11.56
CA GLN A 208 -12.26 -6.35 11.53
C GLN A 208 -13.06 -5.19 10.93
N GLU A 209 -12.69 -3.95 11.25
CA GLU A 209 -13.43 -2.76 10.76
C GLU A 209 -13.29 -2.61 9.25
N LEU A 210 -12.07 -2.80 8.73
CA LEU A 210 -11.83 -2.81 7.28
C LEU A 210 -12.60 -3.94 6.59
N VAL A 211 -12.63 -5.12 7.20
CA VAL A 211 -13.31 -6.30 6.65
C VAL A 211 -14.84 -6.11 6.63
N ASP A 212 -15.42 -5.60 7.71
CA ASP A 212 -16.85 -5.30 7.82
C ASP A 212 -17.27 -4.23 6.83
N PHE A 213 -16.47 -3.18 6.68
CA PHE A 213 -16.67 -2.18 5.65
C PHE A 213 -16.62 -2.80 4.24
N THR A 214 -15.62 -3.64 3.97
CA THR A 214 -15.45 -4.26 2.65
C THR A 214 -16.63 -5.17 2.31
N ASN A 215 -17.11 -5.96 3.28
CA ASN A 215 -18.29 -6.81 3.11
C ASN A 215 -19.55 -5.98 2.85
N SER A 216 -19.82 -4.97 3.68
CA SER A 216 -21.05 -4.17 3.59
C SER A 216 -21.10 -3.24 2.39
N HIS A 217 -19.97 -2.60 2.04
CA HIS A 217 -19.91 -1.62 0.98
C HIS A 217 -19.74 -2.25 -0.39
N LEU A 218 -18.88 -3.27 -0.49
CA LEU A 218 -18.56 -3.90 -1.77
C LEU A 218 -19.34 -5.21 -1.99
N GLY A 219 -19.93 -5.80 -0.95
CA GLY A 219 -20.59 -7.11 -1.05
C GLY A 219 -19.59 -8.26 -1.20
N ALA A 220 -18.34 -8.05 -0.78
CA ALA A 220 -17.28 -9.06 -0.91
C ALA A 220 -17.55 -10.24 0.04
N PRO A 221 -17.51 -11.50 -0.45
CA PRO A 221 -17.51 -12.66 0.43
C PRO A 221 -16.33 -12.62 1.39
N VAL A 222 -16.63 -12.81 2.69
CA VAL A 222 -15.64 -12.85 3.76
C VAL A 222 -15.65 -14.23 4.39
N VAL A 223 -14.47 -14.81 4.57
CA VAL A 223 -14.26 -16.05 5.33
C VAL A 223 -13.28 -15.77 6.45
N GLN A 224 -13.65 -16.09 7.69
CA GLN A 224 -12.69 -16.11 8.78
C GLN A 224 -11.94 -17.44 8.76
N GLU A 225 -10.62 -17.37 8.63
CA GLU A 225 -9.74 -18.53 8.63
C GLU A 225 -9.44 -18.99 10.07
N SER A 226 -9.05 -20.25 10.24
CA SER A 226 -8.72 -20.84 11.53
C SER A 226 -7.56 -20.15 12.26
N THR A 227 -6.71 -19.44 11.52
CA THR A 227 -5.60 -18.62 12.03
C THR A 227 -6.04 -17.24 12.53
N GLY A 228 -7.34 -16.95 12.56
CA GLY A 228 -7.94 -15.70 13.05
C GLY A 228 -7.82 -14.51 12.09
N GLN A 229 -7.40 -14.73 10.84
CA GLN A 229 -7.42 -13.70 9.80
C GLN A 229 -8.66 -13.83 8.93
N PHE A 230 -9.03 -12.74 8.25
CA PHE A 230 -10.10 -12.72 7.29
C PHE A 230 -9.53 -12.83 5.88
N ARG A 231 -10.20 -13.63 5.06
CA ARG A 231 -9.99 -13.76 3.62
C ARG A 231 -11.18 -13.10 2.93
N VAL A 232 -10.91 -12.09 2.12
CA VAL A 232 -11.92 -11.30 1.41
C VAL A 232 -11.73 -11.47 -0.09
N ASP A 233 -12.71 -12.10 -0.74
CA ASP A 233 -12.66 -12.35 -2.18
C ASP A 233 -13.21 -11.14 -2.95
N LEU A 234 -12.31 -10.40 -3.59
CA LEU A 234 -12.63 -9.22 -4.39
C LEU A 234 -12.81 -9.54 -5.88
N SER A 235 -12.59 -10.79 -6.30
CA SER A 235 -12.63 -11.20 -7.72
C SER A 235 -14.04 -11.37 -8.28
N SER A 236 -15.02 -11.61 -7.41
CA SER A 236 -16.38 -12.00 -7.80
C SER A 236 -17.35 -10.82 -7.96
N GLN A 237 -16.87 -9.58 -7.83
CA GLN A 237 -17.76 -8.43 -7.84
C GLN A 237 -18.16 -8.00 -9.25
N LYS A 238 -19.43 -8.19 -9.56
CA LYS A 238 -20.11 -7.43 -10.60
C LYS A 238 -20.16 -5.98 -10.12
N THR A 239 -19.43 -5.11 -10.79
CA THR A 239 -19.47 -3.64 -10.66
C THR A 239 -20.84 -3.15 -10.20
N SER A 240 -20.99 -2.92 -8.89
CA SER A 240 -22.14 -2.20 -8.38
C SER A 240 -21.98 -0.79 -8.92
N LYS A 241 -22.89 -0.41 -9.83
CA LYS A 241 -22.90 0.94 -10.40
C LYS A 241 -22.84 1.95 -9.25
N PRO A 242 -22.02 3.00 -9.35
CA PRO A 242 -22.01 4.05 -8.34
C PRO A 242 -23.45 4.54 -8.16
N ARG A 243 -23.95 4.45 -6.93
CA ARG A 243 -25.29 4.89 -6.56
C ARG A 243 -25.36 6.38 -6.89
N ARG A 244 -26.23 6.71 -7.84
CA ARG A 244 -26.50 8.06 -8.38
C ARG A 244 -26.42 9.11 -7.26
N GLU A 245 -25.48 10.05 -7.39
CA GLU A 245 -25.39 11.19 -6.47
C GLU A 245 -26.70 11.98 -6.54
N LEU A 246 -27.27 12.25 -5.36
CA LEU A 246 -28.41 13.14 -5.21
C LEU A 246 -27.99 14.53 -5.69
N ARG A 247 -28.74 15.08 -6.64
CA ARG A 247 -28.62 16.48 -7.07
C ARG A 247 -28.83 17.38 -5.85
N GLU A 248 -27.74 17.91 -5.31
CA GLU A 248 -27.83 19.06 -4.40
C GLU A 248 -28.13 20.32 -5.22
N SER A 249 -29.06 21.12 -4.69
CA SER A 249 -29.52 22.37 -5.26
C SER A 249 -28.99 23.51 -4.42
N SER A 250 -27.93 24.16 -4.88
CA SER A 250 -27.51 25.54 -4.54
C SER A 250 -26.20 25.82 -5.28
N GLY A 251 -26.02 27.05 -5.78
CA GLY A 251 -24.93 27.50 -6.66
C GLY A 251 -23.49 27.46 -6.10
N TYR A 252 -23.15 26.48 -5.27
CA TYR A 252 -21.78 26.16 -4.88
C TYR A 252 -21.21 25.11 -5.85
N VAL A 253 -20.14 25.45 -6.56
CA VAL A 253 -19.37 24.47 -7.34
C VAL A 253 -18.45 23.74 -6.37
N ASN A 254 -18.97 22.71 -5.70
CA ASN A 254 -18.11 21.79 -4.94
C ASN A 254 -17.18 21.09 -5.94
N GLN A 255 -15.89 21.37 -5.89
CA GLN A 255 -14.93 20.62 -6.69
C GLN A 255 -14.88 19.18 -6.15
N PRO A 256 -15.03 18.17 -7.02
CA PRO A 256 -14.95 16.78 -6.58
C PRO A 256 -13.53 16.46 -6.09
N TRP A 257 -13.41 15.46 -5.22
CA TRP A 257 -12.11 14.88 -4.90
C TRP A 257 -11.43 14.42 -6.19
N SER A 258 -10.11 14.58 -6.25
CA SER A 258 -9.37 14.27 -7.47
C SER A 258 -8.04 13.61 -7.18
N VAL A 259 -7.59 12.82 -8.16
CA VAL A 259 -6.24 12.27 -8.21
C VAL A 259 -5.56 12.79 -9.46
N ARG A 260 -4.33 13.27 -9.31
CA ARG A 260 -3.48 13.65 -10.43
C ARG A 260 -2.07 13.13 -10.27
N ARG A 261 -1.41 12.85 -11.38
CA ARG A 261 0.03 12.55 -11.37
C ARG A 261 0.79 13.84 -11.12
N GLY A 262 1.74 13.81 -10.20
CA GLY A 262 2.67 14.92 -10.02
C GLY A 262 3.80 14.85 -11.05
N ASN A 263 4.18 16.00 -11.60
CA ASN A 263 5.41 16.16 -12.38
C ASN A 263 6.64 16.11 -11.47
#